data_AF-T2SV89-F1
#
_entry.id   AF-T2SV89-F1
#
_cell.length_a   1.000
_cell.length_b   1.000
_cell.length_c   1.000
_cell.angle_alpha   90.00
_cell.angle_beta   90.00
_cell.angle_gamma   90.00
#
_symmetry.space_group_name_H-M   'P 1'
#
loop_
_entity.id
_entity.type
_entity.pdbx_description
1 polymer ?
#
loop_
_entity_poly.entity_id
_entity_poly.type
_entity_poly.pdbx_seq_one_letter_code
_entity_poly.pdbx_strand_id
1 'polypeptide(L)'
;MKKTISALFLSACIGLSSVYADNALILQTDFSLKDGAVSAMKGVAFSVDSNLKIFDLTHEIPPYNIWEGAYRLYQTASYWPKGSVFVSVVDPGVGTNRKSVVLKTKNGQYFVSPD
;
A
#
# COMPACT_ATOMS: atom_id res chain seq x y z
N MET A 1 41.12 -34.78 -39.18
CA MET A 1 39.86 -34.02 -39.26
C MET A 1 39.28 -33.86 -37.85
N LYS A 2 39.58 -32.73 -37.18
CA LYS A 2 39.10 -32.43 -35.83
C LYS A 2 37.86 -31.54 -35.97
N LYS A 3 36.67 -32.05 -35.59
CA LYS A 3 35.45 -31.23 -35.48
C LYS A 3 35.40 -30.65 -34.07
N THR A 4 35.84 -29.41 -33.91
CA THR A 4 35.62 -28.62 -32.69
C THR A 4 34.18 -28.13 -32.67
N ILE A 5 33.36 -28.71 -31.79
CA ILE A 5 32.02 -28.22 -31.46
C ILE A 5 32.22 -27.05 -30.51
N SER A 6 31.99 -25.82 -30.99
CA SER A 6 31.83 -24.66 -30.12
C SER A 6 30.48 -24.76 -29.43
N ALA A 7 30.48 -25.06 -28.13
CA ALA A 7 29.31 -24.91 -27.28
C ALA A 7 29.11 -23.41 -27.01
N LEU A 8 28.15 -22.79 -27.69
CA LEU A 8 27.68 -21.45 -27.41
C LEU A 8 26.81 -21.52 -26.15
N PHE A 9 27.41 -21.31 -24.97
CA PHE A 9 26.65 -21.12 -23.74
C PHE A 9 25.98 -19.74 -23.81
N LEU A 10 24.74 -19.72 -24.31
CA LEU A 10 23.87 -18.55 -24.25
C LEU A 10 23.42 -18.40 -22.79
N SER A 11 24.25 -17.76 -21.96
CA SER A 11 23.84 -17.32 -20.63
C SER A 11 22.85 -16.17 -20.80
N ALA A 12 21.58 -16.51 -21.05
CA ALA A 12 20.48 -15.59 -20.87
C ALA A 12 20.33 -15.37 -19.36
N CYS A 13 21.09 -14.42 -18.81
CA CYS A 13 20.72 -13.75 -17.58
C CYS A 13 19.40 -13.02 -17.84
N ILE A 14 18.28 -13.77 -17.79
CA ILE A 14 16.95 -13.22 -17.61
C ILE A 14 17.07 -12.42 -16.32
N GLY A 15 17.04 -11.10 -16.46
CA GLY A 15 17.10 -10.19 -15.33
C GLY A 15 16.11 -10.67 -14.29
N LEU A 16 16.60 -10.91 -13.08
CA LEU A 16 15.78 -10.97 -11.88
C LEU A 16 15.24 -9.55 -11.64
N SER A 17 14.37 -9.08 -12.54
CA SER A 17 13.35 -8.12 -12.16
C SER A 17 12.55 -8.86 -11.12
N SER A 18 12.87 -8.59 -9.85
CA SER A 18 12.03 -8.97 -8.74
C SER A 18 10.61 -8.64 -9.16
N VAL A 19 9.75 -9.67 -9.23
CA VAL A 19 8.30 -9.50 -9.36
C VAL A 19 7.82 -8.93 -8.03
N TYR A 20 8.29 -7.72 -7.69
CA TYR A 20 7.62 -6.88 -6.74
C TYR A 20 6.32 -6.52 -7.45
N ALA A 21 5.19 -6.95 -6.88
CA ALA A 21 3.92 -6.36 -7.27
C ALA A 21 4.09 -4.85 -7.19
N ASP A 22 3.65 -4.11 -8.21
CA ASP A 22 3.63 -2.64 -8.16
C ASP A 22 3.05 -2.21 -6.81
N ASN A 23 3.75 -1.33 -6.09
CA ASN A 23 3.40 -0.98 -4.72
C ASN A 23 1.94 -0.50 -4.68
N ALA A 24 1.08 -1.26 -4.01
CA ALA A 24 -0.33 -0.91 -3.88
C ALA A 24 -0.52 0.12 -2.76
N LEU A 25 -1.35 1.13 -3.00
CA LEU A 25 -1.83 2.06 -1.99
C LEU A 25 -3.24 1.65 -1.56
N ILE A 26 -3.41 1.27 -0.30
CA ILE A 26 -4.69 0.80 0.24
C ILE A 26 -5.21 1.84 1.22
N LEU A 27 -6.44 2.34 0.99
CA LEU A 27 -7.03 3.39 1.79
C LEU A 27 -8.07 2.84 2.77
N GLN A 28 -7.98 3.25 4.03
CA GLN A 28 -9.01 3.02 5.04
C GLN A 28 -9.33 4.32 5.76
N THR A 29 -10.60 4.69 5.89
CA THR A 29 -11.01 5.89 6.63
C THR A 29 -12.35 5.74 7.34
N ASP A 30 -12.71 6.71 8.18
CA ASP A 30 -14.05 6.93 8.72
C ASP A 30 -14.84 8.06 8.01
N PHE A 31 -14.32 8.56 6.87
CA PHE A 31 -14.90 9.67 6.11
C PHE A 31 -16.19 9.34 5.35
N SER A 32 -16.54 8.06 5.20
CA SER A 32 -17.55 7.57 4.25
C SER A 32 -17.26 7.96 2.79
N LEU A 33 -18.16 7.59 1.88
CA LEU A 33 -18.14 8.02 0.48
C LEU A 33 -19.16 9.14 0.18
N LYS A 34 -19.75 9.77 1.21
CA LYS A 34 -20.83 10.75 1.03
C LYS A 34 -20.36 12.12 0.55
N ASP A 35 -19.10 12.45 0.77
CA ASP A 35 -18.49 13.72 0.37
C ASP A 35 -17.21 13.54 -0.47
N GLY A 36 -16.49 14.64 -0.71
CA GLY A 36 -15.30 14.66 -1.54
C GLY A 36 -13.99 14.22 -0.87
N ALA A 37 -13.96 13.86 0.42
CA ALA A 37 -12.72 13.63 1.14
C ALA A 37 -11.90 12.48 0.56
N VAL A 38 -12.52 11.32 0.32
CA VAL A 38 -11.86 10.15 -0.29
C VAL A 38 -11.43 10.44 -1.74
N SER A 39 -12.26 11.19 -2.48
CA SER A 39 -11.92 11.63 -3.83
C SER A 39 -10.66 12.51 -3.84
N ALA A 40 -10.56 13.45 -2.89
CA ALA A 40 -9.38 14.29 -2.74
C ALA A 40 -8.13 13.48 -2.40
N MET A 41 -8.22 12.48 -1.50
CA MET A 41 -7.10 11.59 -1.19
C MET A 41 -6.58 10.87 -2.45
N LYS A 42 -7.49 10.32 -3.26
CA LYS A 42 -7.14 9.65 -4.52
C LYS A 42 -6.55 10.62 -5.54
N GLY A 43 -7.08 11.83 -5.64
CA GLY A 43 -6.54 12.89 -6.51
C GLY A 43 -5.12 13.30 -6.13
N VAL A 44 -4.83 13.45 -4.83
CA VAL A 44 -3.46 13.72 -4.35
C VAL A 44 -2.53 12.56 -4.69
N ALA A 45 -2.93 11.32 -4.43
CA ALA A 45 -2.13 10.15 -4.79
C ALA A 45 -1.85 10.09 -6.31
N PHE A 46 -2.86 10.35 -7.14
CA PHE A 46 -2.72 10.40 -8.59
C PHE A 46 -1.78 11.53 -9.07
N SER A 47 -1.74 12.67 -8.36
CA SER A 47 -0.81 13.77 -8.68
C SER A 47 0.65 13.44 -8.39
N VAL A 48 0.91 12.49 -7.49
CA VAL A 48 2.26 11.99 -7.18
C VAL A 48 2.68 10.95 -8.22
N ASP A 49 1.81 9.99 -8.53
CA ASP A 49 2.04 8.99 -9.57
C ASP A 49 0.70 8.55 -10.19
N SER A 50 0.51 8.87 -11.47
CA SER A 50 -0.71 8.55 -12.22
C SER A 50 -0.88 7.05 -12.52
N ASN A 51 0.17 6.24 -12.34
CA ASN A 51 0.14 4.79 -12.52
C ASN A 51 -0.01 4.04 -11.19
N LEU A 52 -0.06 4.76 -10.06
CA LEU A 52 -0.19 4.14 -8.74
C LEU A 52 -1.50 3.37 -8.64
N LYS A 53 -1.40 2.11 -8.22
CA LYS A 53 -2.58 1.26 -8.01
C LYS A 53 -3.18 1.57 -6.65
N ILE A 54 -4.34 2.23 -6.66
CA ILE A 54 -5.05 2.64 -5.44
C ILE A 54 -6.26 1.71 -5.24
N PHE A 55 -6.41 1.22 -4.02
CA PHE A 55 -7.51 0.35 -3.60
C PHE A 55 -8.11 0.87 -2.30
N ASP A 56 -9.38 0.56 -2.07
CA ASP A 56 -10.04 0.87 -0.81
C ASP A 56 -10.15 -0.42 0.01
N LEU A 57 -9.77 -0.35 1.29
CA LEU A 57 -10.11 -1.36 2.28
C LEU A 57 -11.56 -1.13 2.72
N THR A 58 -11.84 0.05 3.27
CA THR A 58 -13.18 0.55 3.58
C THR A 58 -13.12 2.01 3.98
N HIS A 59 -14.17 2.77 3.68
CA HIS A 59 -14.35 4.14 4.17
C HIS A 59 -15.49 4.25 5.19
N GLU A 60 -16.05 3.11 5.58
CA GLU A 60 -17.25 3.00 6.41
C GLU A 60 -16.91 2.62 7.87
N ILE A 61 -15.69 2.92 8.33
CA ILE A 61 -15.39 2.82 9.77
C ILE A 61 -16.30 3.83 10.49
N PRO A 62 -16.96 3.45 11.59
CA PRO A 62 -17.73 4.43 12.37
C PRO A 62 -16.85 5.60 12.79
N PRO A 63 -17.34 6.85 12.73
CA PRO A 63 -16.56 8.03 13.06
C PRO A 63 -15.79 7.87 14.37
N TYR A 64 -14.48 8.12 14.32
CA TYR A 64 -13.56 8.12 15.45
C TYR A 64 -13.32 6.74 16.10
N ASN A 65 -13.85 5.64 15.55
CA ASN A 65 -13.69 4.31 16.12
C ASN A 65 -12.36 3.65 15.71
N ILE A 66 -11.29 4.01 16.42
CA ILE A 66 -9.93 3.49 16.18
C ILE A 66 -9.84 1.96 16.32
N TRP A 67 -10.66 1.35 17.19
CA TRP A 67 -10.63 -0.09 17.42
C TRP A 67 -11.20 -0.86 16.23
N GLU A 68 -12.28 -0.37 15.64
CA GLU A 68 -12.83 -0.97 14.43
C GLU A 68 -11.90 -0.78 13.23
N GLY A 69 -11.28 0.40 13.09
CA GLY A 69 -10.23 0.63 12.09
C GLY A 69 -9.06 -0.35 12.23
N ALA A 70 -8.55 -0.56 13.45
CA ALA A 70 -7.49 -1.53 13.71
C ALA A 70 -7.91 -2.97 13.37
N TYR A 71 -9.15 -3.34 13.71
CA TYR A 71 -9.68 -4.68 13.43
C TYR A 71 -9.77 -4.97 11.92
N ARG A 72 -10.20 -4.01 11.11
CA ARG A 72 -10.26 -4.17 9.65
C ARG A 72 -8.88 -4.32 9.01
N LEU A 73 -7.87 -3.61 9.50
CA LEU A 73 -6.47 -3.83 9.09
C LEU A 73 -5.98 -5.23 9.46
N TYR A 74 -6.24 -5.67 10.70
CA TYR A 74 -5.86 -7.00 11.17
C TYR A 74 -6.44 -8.12 10.28
N GLN A 75 -7.69 -7.98 9.87
CA GLN A 75 -8.37 -8.96 9.01
C GLN A 75 -7.80 -9.06 7.60
N THR A 76 -7.29 -7.95 7.04
CA THR A 76 -7.05 -7.84 5.60
C THR A 76 -5.58 -7.73 5.22
N ALA A 77 -4.74 -7.17 6.09
CA ALA A 77 -3.38 -6.78 5.71
C ALA A 77 -2.48 -7.95 5.32
N SER A 78 -2.73 -9.14 5.87
CA SER A 78 -1.98 -10.37 5.57
C SER A 78 -2.16 -10.87 4.14
N TYR A 79 -3.25 -10.49 3.46
CA TYR A 79 -3.49 -10.86 2.06
C TYR A 79 -2.74 -9.99 1.06
N TRP A 80 -2.21 -8.85 1.51
CA TRP A 80 -1.50 -7.91 0.64
C TRP A 80 0.00 -8.20 0.61
N PRO A 81 0.62 -8.19 -0.58
CA PRO A 81 2.03 -8.53 -0.74
C PRO A 81 2.96 -7.52 -0.07
N LYS A 82 4.21 -7.93 0.13
CA LYS A 82 5.31 -7.05 0.54
C LYS A 82 5.36 -5.81 -0.38
N GLY A 83 5.60 -4.64 0.21
CA GLY A 83 5.63 -3.36 -0.51
C GLY A 83 4.29 -2.61 -0.49
N SER A 84 3.18 -3.27 -0.16
CA SER A 84 1.88 -2.62 0.02
C SER A 84 1.92 -1.55 1.11
N VAL A 85 1.28 -0.41 0.86
CA VAL A 85 1.18 0.73 1.77
C VAL A 85 -0.28 0.94 2.15
N PHE A 86 -0.59 0.78 3.43
CA PHE A 86 -1.90 1.09 4.00
C PHE A 86 -1.90 2.52 4.51
N VAL A 87 -2.75 3.38 3.98
CA VAL A 87 -3.09 4.68 4.58
C VAL A 87 -4.39 4.50 5.34
N SER A 88 -4.30 4.44 6.67
CA SER A 88 -5.45 4.25 7.55
C SER A 88 -5.64 5.51 8.39
N VAL A 89 -6.70 6.27 8.12
CA VAL A 89 -7.00 7.51 8.82
C VAL A 89 -8.33 7.37 9.56
N VAL A 90 -8.24 7.12 10.86
CA VAL A 90 -9.34 7.24 11.81
C VAL A 90 -8.79 8.05 12.97
N ASP A 91 -9.10 9.36 13.00
CA ASP A 91 -8.39 10.30 13.87
C ASP A 91 -9.35 11.14 14.73
N PRO A 92 -9.62 10.73 15.97
CA PRO A 92 -10.36 11.54 16.93
C PRO A 92 -9.66 12.87 17.30
N GLY A 93 -8.36 12.97 17.04
CA GLY A 93 -7.51 14.12 17.38
C GLY A 93 -7.11 14.95 16.16
N VAL A 94 -7.85 14.86 15.05
CA VAL A 94 -7.56 15.62 13.85
C VAL A 94 -7.49 17.14 14.15
N GLY A 95 -6.53 17.83 13.55
CA GLY A 95 -6.31 19.27 13.75
C GLY A 95 -5.53 19.64 15.03
N THR A 96 -5.06 18.65 15.80
CA THR A 96 -4.19 18.87 16.97
C THR A 96 -2.70 18.74 16.60
N ASN A 97 -1.81 18.77 17.61
CA ASN A 97 -0.37 18.53 17.44
C ASN A 97 -0.02 17.04 17.24
N ARG A 98 -1.01 16.15 17.13
CA ARG A 98 -0.80 14.73 16.84
C ARG A 98 -0.06 14.57 15.51
N LYS A 99 0.94 13.69 15.50
CA LYS A 99 1.74 13.42 14.30
C LYS A 99 1.16 12.25 13.53
N SER A 100 1.44 12.22 12.24
CA SER A 100 1.36 10.99 11.46
C SER A 100 2.65 10.19 11.65
N VAL A 101 2.51 8.86 11.69
CA VAL A 101 3.62 7.91 11.77
C VAL A 101 3.56 6.93 10.61
N VAL A 102 4.73 6.39 10.28
CA VAL A 102 4.86 5.30 9.31
C VAL A 102 5.53 4.13 10.01
N LEU A 103 4.86 2.98 10.02
CA LEU A 103 5.43 1.72 10.50
C LEU A 103 5.73 0.80 9.32
N LYS A 104 6.82 0.03 9.42
CA LYS A 104 7.15 -1.04 8.48
C LYS A 104 7.10 -2.37 9.21
N THR A 105 6.31 -3.31 8.72
CA THR A 105 6.23 -4.65 9.32
C THR A 105 7.45 -5.50 8.93
N LYS A 106 7.68 -6.59 9.67
CA LYS A 106 8.69 -7.60 9.31
C LYS A 106 8.41 -8.24 7.93
N ASN A 107 7.14 -8.30 7.54
CA ASN A 107 6.69 -8.82 6.24
C ASN A 107 6.83 -7.78 5.11
N GLY A 108 7.19 -6.53 5.47
CA GLY A 108 7.56 -5.48 4.53
C GLY A 108 6.37 -4.70 3.95
N GLN A 109 5.19 -4.76 4.55
CA GLN A 109 4.13 -3.77 4.33
C GLN A 109 4.40 -2.51 5.16
N TYR A 110 3.85 -1.38 4.72
CA TYR A 110 3.91 -0.10 5.41
C TYR A 110 2.51 0.32 5.84
N PHE A 111 2.40 0.99 6.99
CA PHE A 111 1.15 1.60 7.44
C PHE A 111 1.41 3.05 7.83
N VAL A 112 0.62 3.94 7.26
CA VAL A 112 0.58 5.38 7.53
C VAL A 112 -0.69 5.65 8.33
N SER A 113 -0.55 6.20 9.52
CA SER A 113 -1.65 6.40 10.46
C SER A 113 -1.36 7.60 11.39
N PRO A 114 -2.37 8.24 11.99
CA PRO A 114 -2.16 9.05 13.20
C PRO A 114 -1.51 8.21 14.32
N ASP A 115 -0.65 8.85 15.12
CA ASP A 115 -0.02 8.30 16.34
C ASP A 115 -0.97 8.25 17.54
#